data_AF-A0AAP2ZLI4-F1
#
_entry.id   AF-A0AAP2ZLI4-F1
#
_cell.length_a   1.000
_cell.length_b   1.000
_cell.length_c   1.000
_cell.angle_alpha   90.00
_cell.angle_beta   90.00
_cell.angle_gamma   90.00
#
_symmetry.space_group_name_H-M   'P 1'
#
loop_
_entity.id
_entity.type
_entity.pdbx_description
1 polymer ?
#
loop_
_entity_poly.entity_id
_entity_poly.type
_entity_poly.pdbx_seq_one_letter_code
_entity_poly.pdbx_strand_id
1 'polypeptide(L)'
;MQNPPTFEVQSSTQFFDLIVKPQYDDFIENNSSSRHALLTIISAYHLYEWVHKEKFTESKFKAKYPDDAVLASEFDVARHITNGTKHCLIRSVTTSTQSGFSSAFSDGFARPLNIAYENGISISVDKFLRPLIDFWQKQKENNAL
;
A
#
# COMPACT_ATOMS: atom_id res chain seq x y z
N MET A 1 30.86 -11.10 -23.14
CA MET A 1 30.54 -9.96 -22.25
C MET A 1 29.64 -10.50 -21.16
N GLN A 2 30.02 -10.35 -19.89
CA GLN A 2 29.11 -10.67 -18.78
C GLN A 2 28.12 -9.51 -18.65
N ASN A 3 26.82 -9.80 -18.63
CA ASN A 3 25.81 -8.80 -18.31
C ASN A 3 26.12 -8.26 -16.90
N PRO A 4 26.02 -6.93 -16.68
CA PRO A 4 26.21 -6.39 -15.33
C PRO A 4 25.19 -7.04 -14.38
N PRO A 5 25.52 -7.22 -13.09
CA PRO A 5 24.57 -7.74 -12.11
C PRO A 5 23.40 -6.75 -12.01
N THR A 6 22.31 -7.06 -12.70
CA THR A 6 21.06 -6.30 -12.61
C THR A 6 20.29 -6.80 -11.41
N PHE A 7 19.54 -5.93 -10.74
CA PHE A 7 18.45 -6.39 -9.88
C PHE A 7 17.55 -7.35 -10.70
N GLU A 8 17.12 -8.45 -10.09
CA GLU A 8 16.35 -9.51 -10.76
C GLU A 8 14.99 -8.99 -11.31
N VAL A 9 14.54 -7.85 -10.81
CA VAL A 9 13.32 -7.15 -11.25
C VAL A 9 13.66 -6.13 -12.33
N GLN A 10 13.15 -6.35 -13.55
CA GLN A 10 13.47 -5.55 -14.74
C GLN A 10 12.25 -4.85 -15.36
N SER A 11 11.03 -5.19 -14.94
CA SER A 11 9.80 -4.54 -15.39
C SER A 11 8.85 -4.27 -14.23
N SER A 12 7.90 -3.35 -14.43
CA SER A 12 6.83 -3.06 -13.47
C SER A 12 5.89 -4.26 -13.26
N THR A 13 5.63 -5.07 -14.30
CA THR A 13 4.98 -6.38 -14.14
C THR A 13 5.77 -7.32 -13.23
N GLN A 14 7.09 -7.45 -13.42
CA GLN A 14 7.94 -8.25 -12.53
C GLN A 14 7.99 -7.68 -11.11
N PHE A 15 7.99 -6.36 -10.95
CA PHE A 15 7.96 -5.72 -9.64
C PHE A 15 6.65 -6.03 -8.91
N PHE A 16 5.53 -6.03 -9.64
CA PHE A 16 4.26 -6.44 -9.07
C PHE A 16 4.28 -7.92 -8.63
N ASP A 17 4.73 -8.82 -9.51
CA ASP A 17 4.67 -10.26 -9.29
C ASP A 17 5.67 -10.79 -8.25
N LEU A 18 6.86 -10.20 -8.20
CA LEU A 18 7.94 -10.68 -7.33
C LEU A 18 8.03 -9.92 -6.02
N ILE A 19 7.48 -8.70 -5.94
CA ILE A 19 7.58 -7.83 -4.77
C ILE A 19 6.21 -7.46 -4.22
N VAL A 20 5.39 -6.72 -4.98
CA VAL A 20 4.16 -6.11 -4.43
C VAL A 20 3.15 -7.17 -3.99
N LYS A 21 2.86 -8.16 -4.85
CA LYS A 21 1.87 -9.21 -4.58
C LYS A 21 2.32 -10.15 -3.46
N PRO A 22 3.55 -10.71 -3.47
CA PRO A 22 4.04 -11.53 -2.37
C PRO A 22 4.09 -10.77 -1.04
N GLN A 23 4.50 -9.50 -1.03
CA GLN A 23 4.54 -8.68 0.17
C GLN A 23 3.14 -8.41 0.75
N TYR A 24 2.11 -8.28 -0.11
CA TYR A 24 0.72 -8.23 0.34
C TYR A 24 0.24 -9.57 0.89
N ASP A 25 0.60 -10.68 0.26
CA ASP A 25 0.23 -12.02 0.75
C ASP A 25 0.86 -12.30 2.12
N ASP A 26 2.15 -11.96 2.31
CA ASP A 26 2.80 -11.98 3.62
C ASP A 26 2.07 -11.11 4.66
N PHE A 27 1.56 -9.94 4.24
CA PHE A 27 0.77 -9.08 5.12
C PHE A 27 -0.57 -9.74 5.49
N ILE A 28 -1.26 -10.39 4.56
CA ILE A 28 -2.52 -11.09 4.87
C ILE A 28 -2.30 -12.21 5.89
N GLU A 29 -1.21 -12.96 5.76
CA GLU A 29 -0.80 -13.99 6.73
C GLU A 29 -0.37 -13.38 8.08
N ASN A 30 0.16 -12.15 8.07
CA ASN A 30 0.71 -11.45 9.23
C ASN A 30 0.05 -10.08 9.44
N ASN A 31 -1.28 -10.02 9.43
CA ASN A 31 -2.05 -8.75 9.32
C ASN A 31 -1.94 -7.78 10.51
N SER A 32 -1.27 -8.21 11.59
CA SER A 32 -0.91 -7.39 12.75
C SER A 32 0.48 -6.75 12.64
N SER A 33 1.27 -7.12 11.62
CA SER A 33 2.65 -6.68 11.46
C SER A 33 2.75 -5.33 10.75
N SER A 34 3.17 -4.31 11.50
CA SER A 34 3.37 -2.96 10.95
C SER A 34 4.43 -2.93 9.87
N ARG A 35 5.44 -3.80 9.97
CA ARG A 35 6.46 -3.98 8.94
C ARG A 35 5.84 -4.42 7.62
N HIS A 36 5.05 -5.51 7.63
CA HIS A 36 4.46 -6.02 6.39
C HIS A 36 3.47 -5.01 5.81
N ALA A 37 2.65 -4.37 6.64
CA ALA A 37 1.77 -3.29 6.22
C ALA A 37 2.53 -2.15 5.50
N LEU A 38 3.55 -1.59 6.16
CA LEU A 38 4.31 -0.46 5.61
C LEU A 38 5.01 -0.83 4.31
N LEU A 39 5.64 -2.01 4.24
CA LEU A 39 6.30 -2.47 3.04
C LEU A 39 5.31 -2.61 1.87
N THR A 40 4.13 -3.18 2.10
CA THR A 40 3.09 -3.29 1.06
C THR A 40 2.63 -1.91 0.57
N ILE A 41 2.40 -0.96 1.49
CA ILE A 41 1.99 0.41 1.13
C ILE A 41 3.06 1.09 0.27
N ILE A 42 4.32 0.99 0.69
CA ILE A 42 5.47 1.59 0.00
C ILE A 42 5.64 0.99 -1.38
N SER A 43 5.61 -0.35 -1.49
CA SER A 43 5.80 -1.03 -2.77
C SER A 43 4.64 -0.76 -3.73
N ALA A 44 3.39 -0.77 -3.25
CA ALA A 44 2.22 -0.47 -4.07
C ALA A 44 2.19 0.98 -4.56
N TYR A 45 2.65 1.94 -3.73
CA TYR A 45 2.79 3.33 -4.14
C TYR A 45 3.92 3.51 -5.17
N HIS A 46 5.12 2.99 -4.92
CA HIS A 46 6.23 3.17 -5.87
C HIS A 46 6.01 2.45 -7.21
N LEU A 47 5.17 1.42 -7.25
CA LEU A 47 4.73 0.84 -8.53
C LEU A 47 4.02 1.88 -9.41
N TYR A 48 3.25 2.81 -8.82
CA TYR A 48 2.68 3.94 -9.56
C TYR A 48 3.77 4.77 -10.23
N GLU A 49 4.78 5.17 -9.46
CA GLU A 49 5.85 6.03 -9.96
C GLU A 49 6.68 5.33 -11.03
N TRP A 50 6.87 4.00 -10.91
CA TRP A 50 7.56 3.21 -11.93
C TRP A 50 6.76 3.19 -13.23
N VAL A 51 5.51 2.72 -13.21
CA VAL A 51 4.66 2.57 -14.39
C VAL A 51 4.54 3.89 -15.15
N HIS A 52 4.38 5.00 -14.43
CA HIS A 52 4.10 6.30 -15.03
C HIS A 52 5.33 7.19 -15.22
N LYS A 53 6.47 6.85 -14.62
CA LYS A 53 7.71 7.65 -14.62
C LYS A 53 7.51 9.09 -14.13
N GLU A 54 6.56 9.29 -13.22
CA GLU A 54 6.24 10.59 -12.65
C GLU A 54 5.74 10.49 -11.21
N LYS A 55 5.82 11.60 -10.48
CA LYS A 55 5.25 11.72 -9.13
C LYS A 55 3.72 11.70 -9.19
N PHE A 56 3.11 11.03 -8.22
CA PHE A 56 1.67 11.00 -8.04
C PHE A 56 1.09 12.38 -7.73
N THR A 57 -0.03 12.72 -8.38
CA THR A 57 -0.99 13.73 -7.92
C THR A 57 -2.40 13.19 -8.16
N GLU A 58 -3.35 13.52 -7.28
CA GLU A 58 -4.74 13.08 -7.46
C GLU A 58 -5.32 13.48 -8.82
N SER A 59 -5.04 14.69 -9.29
CA SER A 59 -5.53 15.19 -10.57
C SER A 59 -5.06 14.34 -11.75
N LYS A 60 -3.77 13.95 -11.76
CA LYS A 60 -3.19 13.11 -12.80
C LYS A 60 -3.74 11.69 -12.72
N PHE A 61 -3.88 11.15 -11.51
CA PHE A 61 -4.47 9.83 -11.32
C PHE A 61 -5.90 9.77 -11.86
N LYS A 62 -6.77 10.72 -11.47
CA LYS A 62 -8.16 10.78 -11.92
C LYS A 62 -8.28 10.97 -13.43
N ALA A 63 -7.34 11.68 -14.06
CA ALA A 63 -7.30 11.83 -15.51
C ALA A 63 -6.89 10.54 -16.25
N LYS A 64 -5.97 9.75 -15.68
CA LYS A 64 -5.51 8.48 -16.25
C LYS A 64 -6.49 7.33 -15.99
N TYR A 65 -7.10 7.34 -14.82
CA TYR A 65 -7.97 6.27 -14.31
C TYR A 65 -9.32 6.85 -13.88
N PRO A 66 -10.15 7.35 -14.82
CA PRO A 66 -11.44 7.95 -14.49
C PRO A 66 -12.39 6.97 -13.81
N ASP A 67 -12.35 5.69 -14.20
CA ASP A 67 -13.19 4.63 -13.62
C ASP A 67 -12.76 4.23 -12.20
N ASP A 68 -11.52 4.54 -11.83
CA ASP A 68 -10.96 4.23 -10.51
C ASP A 68 -10.68 5.52 -9.71
N ALA A 69 -11.28 6.66 -10.10
CA ALA A 69 -11.00 7.99 -9.56
C ALA A 69 -11.14 8.10 -8.03
N VAL A 70 -11.94 7.22 -7.42
CA VAL A 70 -12.09 7.11 -5.97
C VAL A 70 -10.77 6.75 -5.29
N LEU A 71 -9.95 5.90 -5.92
CA LEU A 71 -8.66 5.43 -5.39
C LEU A 71 -7.58 6.50 -5.31
N ALA A 72 -7.81 7.66 -5.90
CA ALA A 72 -6.87 8.77 -5.82
C ALA A 72 -6.60 9.17 -4.35
N SER A 73 -7.61 9.09 -3.49
CA SER A 73 -7.44 9.44 -2.07
C SER A 73 -6.57 8.41 -1.34
N GLU A 74 -6.71 7.14 -1.68
CA GLU A 74 -5.96 6.03 -1.09
C GLU A 74 -4.50 6.04 -1.54
N PHE A 75 -4.24 6.31 -2.82
CA PHE A 75 -2.88 6.53 -3.30
C PHE A 75 -2.23 7.77 -2.68
N ASP A 76 -3.00 8.83 -2.38
CA ASP A 76 -2.46 10.00 -1.69
C ASP A 76 -2.05 9.66 -0.24
N VAL A 77 -2.87 8.88 0.46
CA VAL A 77 -2.52 8.32 1.79
C VAL A 77 -1.28 7.44 1.69
N ALA A 78 -1.20 6.54 0.71
CA ALA A 78 -0.04 5.68 0.49
C ALA A 78 1.24 6.49 0.20
N ARG A 79 1.12 7.54 -0.62
CA ARG A 79 2.20 8.51 -0.88
C ARG A 79 2.69 9.16 0.40
N HIS A 80 1.77 9.58 1.26
CA HIS A 80 2.10 10.24 2.51
C HIS A 80 2.82 9.31 3.48
N ILE A 81 2.36 8.07 3.61
CA ILE A 81 3.02 7.04 4.42
C ILE A 81 4.42 6.74 3.87
N THR A 82 4.55 6.59 2.54
CA THR A 82 5.81 6.26 1.87
C THR A 82 6.88 7.35 2.03
N ASN A 83 6.49 8.62 1.93
CA ASN A 83 7.42 9.74 2.08
C ASN A 83 7.82 10.03 3.55
N GLY A 84 7.34 9.23 4.50
CA GLY A 84 7.78 9.26 5.89
C GLY A 84 7.13 10.33 6.77
N THR A 85 7.48 10.24 8.06
CA THR A 85 6.81 10.86 9.23
C THR A 85 6.77 12.39 9.26
N LYS A 86 7.56 13.09 8.45
CA LYS A 86 7.46 14.57 8.31
C LYS A 86 6.08 15.01 7.79
N HIS A 87 5.35 14.13 7.09
CA HIS A 87 3.98 14.40 6.65
C HIS A 87 2.89 13.73 7.50
N CYS A 88 3.21 12.68 8.27
CA CYS A 88 2.27 12.09 9.25
C CYS A 88 2.00 13.02 10.45
N LEU A 89 3.01 13.77 10.91
CA LEU A 89 2.85 14.77 11.98
C LEU A 89 1.95 15.96 11.57
N ILE A 90 1.82 16.22 10.27
CA ILE A 90 1.08 17.38 9.75
C ILE A 90 -0.42 17.07 9.60
N ARG A 91 -0.81 15.77 9.53
CA ARG A 91 -2.22 15.37 9.33
C ARG A 91 -2.74 14.21 10.18
N SER A 92 -2.15 13.97 11.36
CA SER A 92 -2.68 13.03 12.37
C SER A 92 -2.91 11.58 11.91
N VAL A 93 -2.26 11.12 10.83
CA VAL A 93 -2.35 9.71 10.43
C VAL A 93 -1.56 8.88 11.43
N THR A 94 -2.29 8.20 12.30
CA THR A 94 -1.73 7.36 13.36
C THR A 94 -1.99 5.90 13.01
N THR A 95 -0.94 5.09 12.97
CA THR A 95 -1.10 3.64 12.96
C THR A 95 -1.14 3.15 14.39
N SER A 96 -2.23 2.48 14.76
CA SER A 96 -2.38 1.90 16.10
C SER A 96 -2.77 0.44 16.00
N THR A 97 -2.24 -0.34 16.93
CA THR A 97 -2.78 -1.66 17.24
C THR A 97 -3.96 -1.45 18.19
N GLN A 98 -5.13 -2.04 17.92
CA GLN A 98 -6.22 -2.03 18.90
C GLN A 98 -5.73 -2.57 20.25
N SER A 99 -5.91 -1.78 21.31
CA SER A 99 -5.69 -2.18 22.70
C SER A 99 -7.05 -2.47 23.31
N GLY A 100 -7.41 -3.74 23.42
CA GLY A 100 -8.72 -4.10 23.98
C GLY A 100 -9.19 -5.50 23.65
N PHE A 101 -8.47 -6.51 24.17
CA PHE A 101 -9.10 -7.79 24.47
C PHE A 101 -8.85 -8.12 25.94
N SER A 102 -9.85 -8.66 26.62
CA SER A 102 -9.66 -9.21 27.97
C SER A 102 -8.60 -10.32 27.91
N SER A 103 -7.99 -10.64 29.06
CA SER A 103 -7.04 -11.75 29.21
C SER A 103 -7.58 -13.14 28.80
N ALA A 104 -8.84 -13.21 28.34
CA ALA A 104 -9.50 -14.39 27.79
C ALA A 104 -9.24 -14.62 26.29
N PHE A 105 -8.58 -13.70 25.59
CA PHE A 105 -8.21 -13.87 24.18
C PHE A 105 -6.71 -14.19 24.05
N SER A 106 -6.37 -15.16 23.21
CA SER A 106 -4.98 -15.54 22.94
C SER A 106 -4.19 -14.39 22.32
N ASP A 107 -2.89 -14.29 22.59
CA ASP A 107 -1.98 -13.31 21.96
C ASP A 107 -1.98 -13.35 20.41
N GLY A 108 -2.48 -14.44 19.82
CA GLY A 108 -2.71 -14.59 18.38
C GLY A 108 -4.02 -13.97 17.85
N PHE A 109 -4.82 -13.33 18.69
CA PHE A 109 -6.01 -12.59 18.24
C PHE A 109 -5.52 -11.33 17.52
N ALA A 110 -5.72 -11.31 16.20
CA ALA A 110 -5.21 -10.29 15.29
C ALA A 110 -5.43 -8.89 15.89
N ARG A 111 -4.34 -8.13 16.04
CA ARG A 111 -4.39 -6.70 16.35
C ARG A 111 -4.44 -5.98 15.00
N PRO A 112 -5.62 -5.71 14.42
CA PRO A 112 -5.68 -5.06 13.12
C PRO A 112 -5.00 -3.70 13.25
N LEU A 113 -4.00 -3.48 12.41
CA LEU A 113 -3.44 -2.16 12.23
C LEU A 113 -4.52 -1.30 11.61
N ASN A 114 -4.73 -0.12 12.18
CA ASN A 114 -5.67 0.84 11.60
C ASN A 114 -4.94 2.08 11.11
N ILE A 115 -5.49 2.70 10.07
CA ILE A 115 -5.14 4.04 9.60
C ILE A 115 -6.23 4.97 10.15
N ALA A 116 -5.86 5.85 11.06
CA ALA A 116 -6.73 6.92 11.55
C ALA A 116 -6.59 8.17 10.68
N TYR A 117 -7.72 8.79 10.34
CA TYR A 117 -7.80 10.05 9.59
C TYR A 117 -8.14 11.22 10.53
N GLU A 118 -7.88 12.47 10.09
CA GLU A 118 -8.14 13.68 10.89
C GLU A 118 -9.61 13.85 11.32
N ASN A 119 -10.55 13.32 10.54
CA ASN A 119 -11.98 13.38 10.83
C ASN A 119 -12.44 12.34 11.88
N GLY A 120 -11.51 11.64 12.52
CA GLY A 120 -11.78 10.59 13.52
C GLY A 120 -12.19 9.25 12.92
N ILE A 121 -12.26 9.12 11.60
CA ILE A 121 -12.50 7.84 10.94
C ILE A 121 -11.25 6.96 11.07
N SER A 122 -11.46 5.68 11.33
CA SER A 122 -10.39 4.68 11.37
C SER A 122 -10.77 3.51 10.47
N ILE A 123 -9.85 3.11 9.59
CA ILE A 123 -10.00 1.97 8.69
C ILE A 123 -8.91 0.94 8.98
N SER A 124 -9.22 -0.35 8.89
CA SER A 124 -8.19 -1.39 8.98
C SER A 124 -7.26 -1.31 7.76
N VAL A 125 -5.97 -1.56 7.96
CA VAL A 125 -4.95 -1.53 6.90
C VAL A 125 -5.28 -2.55 5.80
N ASP A 126 -5.85 -3.70 6.13
CA ASP A 126 -6.33 -4.67 5.14
C ASP A 126 -7.36 -4.07 4.18
N LYS A 127 -8.39 -3.39 4.72
CA LYS A 127 -9.41 -2.72 3.92
C LYS A 127 -8.84 -1.57 3.10
N PHE A 128 -7.77 -0.94 3.56
CA PHE A 128 -7.05 0.10 2.83
C PHE A 128 -6.18 -0.47 1.69
N LEU A 129 -5.46 -1.56 1.94
CA LEU A 129 -4.51 -2.15 1.01
C LEU A 129 -5.20 -2.91 -0.13
N ARG A 130 -6.25 -3.66 0.17
CA ARG A 130 -6.97 -4.48 -0.80
C ARG A 130 -7.33 -3.74 -2.10
N PRO A 131 -7.98 -2.57 -2.09
CA PRO A 131 -8.31 -1.86 -3.32
C PRO A 131 -7.08 -1.38 -4.12
N LEU A 132 -5.96 -1.06 -3.46
CA LEU A 132 -4.71 -0.69 -4.15
C LEU A 132 -4.09 -1.89 -4.87
N ILE A 133 -4.12 -3.06 -4.25
CA ILE A 133 -3.60 -4.29 -4.85
C ILE A 133 -4.53 -4.79 -5.97
N ASP A 134 -5.85 -4.77 -5.76
CA ASP A 134 -6.84 -5.14 -6.76
C ASP A 134 -6.74 -4.23 -8.00
N PHE A 135 -6.47 -2.93 -7.80
CA PHE A 135 -6.21 -1.99 -8.88
C PHE A 135 -5.01 -2.42 -9.73
N TRP A 136 -3.87 -2.76 -9.11
CA TRP A 136 -2.68 -3.20 -9.84
C TRP A 136 -2.89 -4.55 -10.54
N GLN A 137 -3.59 -5.49 -9.90
CA GLN A 137 -3.97 -6.74 -10.53
C GLN A 137 -4.80 -6.48 -11.81
N LYS A 138 -5.79 -5.59 -11.74
CA LYS A 138 -6.59 -5.15 -12.90
C LYS A 138 -5.73 -4.52 -13.99
N GLN A 139 -4.78 -3.65 -13.64
CA GLN A 139 -3.88 -3.04 -14.65
C GLN A 139 -3.01 -4.10 -15.34
N LYS A 140 -2.58 -5.15 -14.61
CA LYS A 140 -1.80 -6.25 -15.17
C LYS A 140 -2.62 -7.03 -16.19
N GLU A 141 -3.84 -7.39 -15.84
CA GLU A 141 -4.78 -8.11 -16.71
C GLU A 141 -5.11 -7.32 -17.99
N ASN A 142 -5.12 -6.00 -17.89
CA ASN A 142 -5.32 -5.09 -19.02
C ASN A 142 -4.03 -4.81 -19.83
N ASN A 143 -2.90 -5.44 -19.50
CA ASN A 143 -1.57 -5.17 -20.10
C ASN A 143 -1.13 -3.69 -20.00
N ALA A 144 -1.55 -3.00 -18.94
CA ALA A 144 -1.22 -1.60 -18.65
C ALA A 144 -0.09 -1.46 -17.62
N LEU A 145 0.66 -2.55 -17.37
CA LEU A 145 1.62 -2.70 -16.27
C LEU A 145 3.02 -3.06 -16.77
#